data_AF-A0A1Q8RHY8-F1
#
_entry.id   AF-A0A1Q8RHY8-F1
#
_cell.length_a   1.000
_cell.length_b   1.000
_cell.length_c   1.000
_cell.angle_alpha   90.00
_cell.angle_beta   90.00
_cell.angle_gamma   90.00
#
_symmetry.space_group_name_H-M   'P 1'
#
loop_
_entity.id
_entity.type
_entity.pdbx_description
1 polymer ?
#
loop_
_entity_poly.entity_id
_entity_poly.type
_entity_poly.pdbx_seq_one_letter_code
_entity_poly.pdbx_strand_id
1 'polypeptide(L)'
;MKMKWKLLGLVSILTVLVGAFWMTKTAKADQVTNYANTSSITKSDGTPLSADSSIRYWEPLAVSNSITFPDEVSIKAGDTLTLKLPEQLRFTTALTFDVLHSSGQLAGKAVTDPVTQEVTVTFTDIFEKLPLDKEMSLNFNVQVNHDNITSPGTLNFTYNGVAYTTTVEEKEIVPVSPAVYKTGYQDPNDPSIIHWQVLINSKQAAIDNLTLTDVVGEGQEIVKDSLLAARLQYIEGDDVDSLDEAASRPYAEDFSKNLSYQTNNTGSAVGFTYTFGSTTNNAIFISYNTRLTKSQSVGNDMTNTIAISGNNVNYSDTVGYARIESAYGKASSRQRRELQTTTTVAETTTSGSPTTTTEATTESTTAAETTTTTENSTTTEGATTTTGNTSTTTEAGTTTSKETTSGQTTATTVGGPLTTNATTTAKETVKRKVRLVLPSTGEQAGLWLTAIGLVIVIVAGVYFYRTRR
;
A
#
# COMPACT_ATOMS: atom_id res chain seq x y z
N MET A 1 -15.10 28.85 72.58
CA MET A 1 -15.82 29.07 71.29
C MET A 1 -15.01 30.13 70.53
N LYS A 2 -14.20 29.85 69.49
CA LYS A 2 -14.50 29.19 68.19
C LYS A 2 -15.76 29.84 67.56
N MET A 3 -15.77 30.47 66.40
CA MET A 3 -14.85 30.53 65.27
C MET A 3 -15.47 31.51 64.26
N LYS A 4 -14.91 32.70 63.97
CA LYS A 4 -15.34 33.54 62.82
C LYS A 4 -14.20 34.35 62.17
N TRP A 5 -12.96 33.85 62.22
CA TRP A 5 -11.82 34.39 61.44
C TRP A 5 -11.48 33.53 60.21
N LYS A 6 -12.37 32.62 59.79
CA LYS A 6 -12.13 31.70 58.65
C LYS A 6 -12.72 32.15 57.31
N LEU A 7 -13.26 33.37 57.19
CA LEU A 7 -13.92 33.80 55.94
C LEU A 7 -13.11 34.76 55.05
N LEU A 8 -11.97 35.28 55.51
CA LEU A 8 -11.10 36.11 54.65
C LEU A 8 -10.01 35.33 53.90
N GLY A 9 -9.70 34.10 54.33
CA GLY A 9 -8.72 33.24 53.62
C GLY A 9 -9.27 32.56 52.36
N LEU A 10 -10.60 32.55 52.15
CA LEU A 10 -11.20 31.86 51.01
C LEU A 10 -11.37 32.74 49.76
N VAL A 11 -11.41 34.07 49.92
CA VAL A 11 -11.54 35.01 48.79
C VAL A 11 -10.19 35.25 48.10
N SER A 12 -9.08 35.16 48.82
CA SER A 12 -7.72 35.31 48.24
C SER A 12 -7.20 34.06 47.53
N ILE A 13 -7.73 32.86 47.84
CA ILE A 13 -7.36 31.62 47.14
C ILE A 13 -8.16 31.48 45.83
N LEU A 14 -9.35 32.09 45.74
CA LEU A 14 -10.17 32.06 44.53
C LEU A 14 -9.68 33.06 43.45
N THR A 15 -8.97 34.13 43.82
CA THR A 15 -8.35 35.04 42.83
C THR A 15 -7.00 34.53 42.31
N VAL A 16 -6.30 33.67 43.05
CA VAL A 16 -5.07 32.99 42.57
C VAL A 16 -5.42 31.75 41.72
N LEU A 17 -6.56 31.10 41.95
CA LEU A 17 -7.04 29.97 41.13
C LEU A 17 -7.70 30.38 39.79
N VAL A 18 -8.10 31.64 39.62
CA VAL A 18 -8.65 32.14 38.34
C VAL A 18 -7.57 32.72 37.42
N GLY A 19 -6.37 33.00 37.94
CA GLY A 19 -5.22 33.47 37.17
C GLY A 19 -4.41 32.38 36.44
N ALA A 20 -4.60 31.10 36.79
CA ALA A 20 -3.86 29.99 36.20
C ALA A 20 -4.57 29.29 35.02
N PHE A 21 -5.73 29.79 34.60
CA PHE A 21 -6.52 29.20 33.51
C PHE A 21 -6.43 29.97 32.19
N TRP A 22 -5.46 30.86 32.04
CA TRP A 22 -5.18 31.52 30.76
C TRP A 22 -4.02 30.81 30.06
N MET A 23 -4.37 30.21 28.92
CA MET A 23 -3.50 29.66 27.87
C MET A 23 -2.91 28.27 28.11
N THR A 24 -3.76 27.23 28.13
CA THR A 24 -3.45 26.10 27.25
C THR A 24 -3.74 26.56 25.82
N LYS A 25 -2.77 27.18 25.14
CA LYS A 25 -2.82 27.21 23.68
C LYS A 25 -2.82 25.75 23.26
N THR A 26 -3.98 25.22 22.86
CA THR A 26 -4.01 24.08 21.95
C THR A 26 -3.24 24.57 20.73
N ALA A 27 -1.95 24.23 20.67
CA ALA A 27 -1.16 24.46 19.47
C ALA A 27 -1.93 23.75 18.35
N LYS A 28 -2.49 24.52 17.42
CA LYS A 28 -3.04 23.92 16.21
C LYS A 28 -1.82 23.37 15.46
N ALA A 29 -1.94 22.14 15.01
CA ALA A 29 -1.01 21.56 14.05
C ALA A 29 -0.98 22.46 12.82
N ASP A 30 0.20 22.94 12.43
CA ASP A 30 0.40 23.73 11.22
C ASP A 30 0.88 22.81 10.07
N GLN A 31 0.63 23.22 8.82
CA GLN A 31 1.18 22.53 7.66
C GLN A 31 2.53 23.16 7.28
N VAL A 32 3.58 22.35 7.23
CA VAL A 32 4.92 22.73 6.80
C VAL A 32 4.94 22.87 5.28
N THR A 33 5.14 24.10 4.80
CA THR A 33 5.09 24.45 3.37
C THR A 33 6.43 24.92 2.80
N ASN A 34 7.38 25.32 3.65
CA ASN A 34 8.72 25.74 3.23
C ASN A 34 9.69 24.55 3.31
N TYR A 35 9.86 23.84 2.20
CA TYR A 35 10.78 22.72 2.05
C TYR A 35 11.23 22.60 0.59
N ALA A 36 12.35 21.92 0.37
CA ALA A 36 12.73 21.43 -0.96
C ALA A 36 12.45 19.94 -1.05
N ASN A 37 12.01 19.46 -2.21
CA ASN A 37 11.79 18.04 -2.47
C ASN A 37 12.34 17.67 -3.85
N THR A 38 13.15 16.61 -3.90
CA THR A 38 13.56 15.96 -5.15
C THR A 38 12.93 14.57 -5.22
N SER A 39 12.40 14.18 -6.38
CA SER A 39 11.76 12.88 -6.55
C SER A 39 12.30 12.08 -7.73
N SER A 40 12.24 10.76 -7.60
CA SER A 40 12.50 9.80 -8.67
C SER A 40 11.39 8.75 -8.71
N ILE A 41 11.12 8.23 -9.90
CA ILE A 41 10.17 7.13 -10.11
C ILE A 41 10.87 6.02 -10.88
N THR A 42 10.77 4.80 -10.37
CA THR A 42 11.31 3.60 -11.01
C THR A 42 10.23 2.56 -11.22
N LYS A 43 10.49 1.62 -12.13
CA LYS A 43 9.73 0.39 -12.28
C LYS A 43 9.97 -0.57 -11.13
N SER A 44 9.22 -1.67 -11.14
CA SER A 44 9.34 -2.78 -10.17
C SER A 44 10.72 -3.44 -10.12
N ASP A 45 11.48 -3.42 -11.23
CA ASP A 45 12.84 -3.95 -11.34
C ASP A 45 13.93 -2.92 -10.95
N GLY A 46 13.53 -1.72 -10.50
CA GLY A 46 14.42 -0.64 -10.13
C GLY A 46 14.90 0.22 -11.31
N THR A 47 14.48 -0.08 -12.54
CA THR A 47 14.85 0.75 -13.70
C THR A 47 14.14 2.11 -13.64
N PRO A 48 14.83 3.24 -13.92
CA PRO A 48 14.19 4.55 -13.96
C PRO A 48 13.10 4.61 -15.03
N LEU A 49 12.00 5.30 -14.71
CA LEU A 49 10.93 5.55 -15.66
C LEU A 49 11.41 6.54 -16.73
N SER A 50 11.40 6.12 -18.00
CA SER A 50 11.91 6.91 -19.13
C SER A 50 11.10 6.68 -20.41
N ALA A 51 11.31 7.53 -21.42
CA ALA A 51 10.58 7.44 -22.69
C ALA A 51 10.82 6.10 -23.44
N ASP A 52 11.96 5.45 -23.19
CA ASP A 52 12.32 4.16 -23.79
C ASP A 52 11.78 2.97 -22.98
N SER A 53 11.14 3.23 -21.83
CA SER A 53 10.53 2.20 -20.98
C SER A 53 9.05 1.97 -21.32
N SER A 54 8.62 0.72 -21.23
CA SER A 54 7.20 0.35 -21.11
C SER A 54 6.90 -0.16 -19.70
N ILE A 55 5.65 -0.01 -19.27
CA ILE A 55 5.14 -0.58 -18.02
C ILE A 55 3.88 -1.40 -18.30
N ARG A 56 3.75 -2.55 -17.64
CA ARG A 56 2.52 -3.37 -17.76
C ARG A 56 1.35 -2.59 -17.18
N TYR A 57 0.14 -2.90 -17.65
CA TYR A 57 -1.07 -2.18 -17.26
C TYR A 57 -1.22 -2.02 -15.73
N TRP A 58 -1.02 -3.08 -14.94
CA TRP A 58 -1.08 -3.02 -13.47
C TRP A 58 0.28 -2.98 -12.78
N GLU A 59 1.35 -2.57 -13.47
CA GLU A 59 2.69 -2.56 -12.90
C GLU A 59 2.81 -1.52 -11.78
N PRO A 60 3.30 -1.91 -10.59
CA PRO A 60 3.62 -0.97 -9.53
C PRO A 60 4.87 -0.17 -9.88
N LEU A 61 4.84 1.11 -9.55
CA LEU A 61 5.96 2.04 -9.67
C LEU A 61 6.42 2.42 -8.27
N ALA A 62 7.72 2.53 -8.06
CA ALA A 62 8.30 3.00 -6.80
C ALA A 62 8.62 4.49 -6.91
N VAL A 63 8.10 5.28 -5.97
CA VAL A 63 8.37 6.71 -5.85
C VAL A 63 9.29 6.93 -4.66
N SER A 64 10.39 7.64 -4.88
CA SER A 64 11.30 8.10 -3.82
C SER A 64 11.28 9.61 -3.78
N ASN A 65 11.11 10.17 -2.59
CA ASN A 65 11.18 11.61 -2.31
C ASN A 65 12.31 11.87 -1.30
N SER A 66 13.11 12.89 -1.56
CA SER A 66 14.15 13.39 -0.66
C SER A 66 13.87 14.85 -0.35
N ILE A 67 13.58 15.11 0.92
CA ILE A 67 13.01 16.35 1.41
C ILE A 67 13.99 16.99 2.38
N THR A 68 14.25 18.28 2.22
CA THR A 68 15.06 19.07 3.14
C THR A 68 14.28 20.28 3.63
N PHE A 69 14.47 20.62 4.91
CA PHE A 69 13.83 21.77 5.53
C PHE A 69 14.89 22.76 6.00
N PRO A 70 14.79 24.05 5.61
CA PRO A 70 15.69 25.08 6.12
C PRO A 70 15.70 25.14 7.66
N ASP A 71 16.83 25.56 8.23
CA ASP A 71 17.01 25.60 9.70
C ASP A 71 16.06 26.57 10.40
N GLU A 72 15.60 27.61 9.67
CA GLU A 72 14.66 28.61 10.16
C GLU A 72 13.22 28.08 10.25
N VAL A 73 12.92 26.97 9.57
CA VAL A 73 11.60 26.34 9.62
C VAL A 73 11.45 25.59 10.94
N SER A 74 10.59 26.12 11.80
CA SER A 74 10.17 25.46 13.03
C SER A 74 9.15 24.37 12.70
N ILE A 75 9.45 23.13 13.08
CA ILE A 75 8.57 21.96 12.94
C ILE A 75 8.34 21.41 14.34
N LYS A 76 7.08 21.41 14.79
CA LYS A 76 6.67 21.00 16.13
C LYS A 76 5.90 19.69 16.09
N ALA A 77 5.76 19.07 17.25
CA ALA A 77 4.90 17.89 17.38
C ALA A 77 3.46 18.22 16.94
N GLY A 78 2.93 17.37 16.06
CA GLY A 78 1.60 17.51 15.47
C GLY A 78 1.58 18.26 14.15
N ASP A 79 2.61 19.04 13.79
CA ASP A 79 2.69 19.67 12.47
C ASP A 79 2.70 18.62 11.36
N THR A 80 2.30 19.01 10.15
CA THR A 80 2.13 18.08 9.04
C THR A 80 2.90 18.48 7.78
N LEU A 81 3.31 17.49 6.99
CA LEU A 81 3.73 17.66 5.61
C LEU A 81 2.82 16.81 4.73
N THR A 82 2.30 17.38 3.64
CA THR A 82 1.47 16.65 2.68
C THR A 82 2.10 16.71 1.29
N LEU A 83 2.28 15.56 0.64
CA LEU A 83 2.65 15.46 -0.77
C LEU A 83 1.47 14.87 -1.54
N LYS A 84 1.16 15.46 -2.69
CA LYS A 84 0.05 15.06 -3.56
C LYS A 84 0.58 14.41 -4.83
N LEU A 85 0.04 13.24 -5.20
CA LEU A 85 0.34 12.60 -6.47
C LEU A 85 -0.28 13.39 -7.65
N PRO A 86 0.34 13.35 -8.83
CA PRO A 86 -0.29 13.83 -10.05
C PRO A 86 -1.48 12.93 -10.42
N GLU A 87 -2.44 13.44 -11.18
CA GLU A 87 -3.69 12.72 -11.52
C GLU A 87 -3.48 11.40 -12.28
N GLN A 88 -2.32 11.23 -12.93
CA GLN A 88 -1.89 10.06 -13.67
C GLN A 88 -1.48 8.90 -12.76
N LEU A 89 -1.22 9.17 -11.48
CA LEU A 89 -0.78 8.17 -10.51
C LEU A 89 -1.81 8.03 -9.40
N ARG A 90 -1.87 6.85 -8.80
CA ARG A 90 -2.71 6.57 -7.64
C ARG A 90 -2.00 5.72 -6.61
N PHE A 91 -2.29 5.97 -5.34
CA PHE A 91 -2.19 4.95 -4.30
C PHE A 91 -3.28 3.91 -4.53
N THR A 92 -2.92 2.64 -4.37
CA THR A 92 -3.87 1.52 -4.51
C THR A 92 -4.42 1.05 -3.19
N THR A 93 -3.76 1.36 -2.07
CA THR A 93 -4.22 1.05 -0.72
C THR A 93 -3.78 2.13 0.29
N ALA A 94 -4.52 2.25 1.39
CA ALA A 94 -4.17 3.11 2.51
C ALA A 94 -3.08 2.45 3.38
N LEU A 95 -1.90 3.04 3.44
CA LEU A 95 -0.78 2.57 4.24
C LEU A 95 -0.52 3.53 5.38
N THR A 96 -0.27 2.99 6.58
CA THR A 96 0.27 3.74 7.71
C THR A 96 1.65 3.22 8.05
N PHE A 97 2.64 4.11 8.12
CA PHE A 97 4.03 3.74 8.38
C PHE A 97 4.76 4.79 9.22
N ASP A 98 5.78 4.34 9.94
CA ASP A 98 6.62 5.20 10.76
C ASP A 98 7.76 5.80 9.92
N VAL A 99 8.04 7.08 10.16
CA VAL A 99 9.24 7.76 9.68
C VAL A 99 10.25 7.74 10.81
N LEU A 100 11.29 6.92 10.67
CA LEU A 100 12.30 6.74 11.73
C LEU A 100 13.47 7.69 11.55
N HIS A 101 13.85 8.37 12.62
CA HIS A 101 15.07 9.16 12.66
C HIS A 101 16.31 8.27 12.70
N SER A 102 17.46 8.79 12.27
CA SER A 102 18.76 8.09 12.32
C SER A 102 19.17 7.62 13.71
N SER A 103 18.59 8.19 14.78
CA SER A 103 18.75 7.74 16.17
C SER A 103 17.87 6.54 16.56
N GLY A 104 16.98 6.07 15.67
CA GLY A 104 15.97 5.04 15.93
C GLY A 104 14.68 5.57 16.57
N GLN A 105 14.60 6.86 16.90
CA GLN A 105 13.38 7.49 17.42
C GLN A 105 12.38 7.81 16.30
N LEU A 106 11.09 7.87 16.64
CA LEU A 106 10.04 8.24 15.69
C LEU A 106 10.11 9.74 15.36
N ALA A 107 10.29 10.08 14.08
CA ALA A 107 10.25 11.46 13.58
C ALA A 107 8.84 11.90 13.14
N GLY A 108 8.02 10.95 12.71
CA GLY A 108 6.64 11.20 12.34
C GLY A 108 5.90 9.92 11.97
N LYS A 109 4.58 10.01 11.87
CA LYS A 109 3.71 8.96 11.31
C LYS A 109 3.18 9.42 9.97
N ALA A 110 3.32 8.58 8.95
CA ALA A 110 2.88 8.86 7.60
C ALA A 110 1.67 7.98 7.23
N VAL A 111 0.73 8.58 6.49
CA VAL A 111 -0.46 7.89 5.98
C VAL A 111 -0.63 8.21 4.49
N THR A 112 -0.77 7.18 3.65
CA THR A 112 -1.23 7.35 2.26
C THR A 112 -2.74 7.24 2.20
N ASP A 113 -3.36 8.06 1.35
CA ASP A 113 -4.80 8.11 1.16
C ASP A 113 -5.16 7.92 -0.33
N PRO A 114 -5.71 6.75 -0.71
CA PRO A 114 -6.16 6.47 -2.07
C PRO A 114 -7.35 7.31 -2.56
N VAL A 115 -8.06 8.01 -1.68
CA VAL A 115 -9.18 8.88 -2.07
C VAL A 115 -8.66 10.25 -2.45
N THR A 116 -7.82 10.84 -1.62
CA THR A 116 -7.26 12.18 -1.86
C THR A 116 -6.00 12.17 -2.74
N GLN A 117 -5.39 11.00 -2.91
CA GLN A 117 -4.11 10.77 -3.58
C GLN A 117 -2.95 11.53 -2.91
N GLU A 118 -2.99 11.58 -1.59
CA GLU A 118 -2.04 12.33 -0.76
C GLU A 118 -1.33 11.40 0.23
N VAL A 119 -0.05 11.69 0.49
CA VAL A 119 0.68 11.16 1.64
C VAL A 119 0.88 12.29 2.65
N THR A 120 0.43 12.07 3.88
CA THR A 120 0.53 13.04 4.96
C THR A 120 1.40 12.49 6.08
N VAL A 121 2.47 13.22 6.42
CA VAL A 121 3.30 12.97 7.60
C VAL A 121 2.83 13.87 8.73
N THR A 122 2.59 13.32 9.91
CA THR A 122 2.41 14.07 11.17
C THR A 122 3.69 13.94 11.99
N PHE A 123 4.36 15.06 12.25
CA PHE A 123 5.66 15.09 12.92
C PHE A 123 5.54 14.87 14.44
N THR A 124 6.58 14.28 15.01
CA THR A 124 6.82 14.27 16.46
C THR A 124 7.62 15.52 16.87
N ASP A 125 8.07 15.58 18.13
CA ASP A 125 8.90 16.68 18.64
C ASP A 125 10.39 16.58 18.27
N ILE A 126 10.79 15.64 17.41
CA ILE A 126 12.22 15.39 17.17
C ILE A 126 12.93 16.57 16.52
N PHE A 127 12.28 17.22 15.55
CA PHE A 127 12.81 18.40 14.86
C PHE A 127 12.71 19.68 15.70
N GLU A 128 11.90 19.68 16.75
CA GLU A 128 11.90 20.75 17.75
C GLU A 128 13.14 20.63 18.65
N LYS A 129 13.52 19.39 19.02
CA LYS A 129 14.73 19.09 19.82
C LYS A 129 16.03 19.19 19.03
N LEU A 130 15.99 18.82 17.75
CA LEU A 130 17.12 18.78 16.82
C LEU A 130 16.80 19.66 15.60
N PRO A 131 16.93 20.99 15.71
CA PRO A 131 16.37 21.91 14.72
C PRO A 131 17.23 22.12 13.47
N LEU A 132 18.45 21.61 13.43
CA LEU A 132 19.41 21.86 12.33
C LEU A 132 19.44 20.72 11.33
N ASP A 133 19.73 21.03 10.06
CA ASP A 133 19.97 20.08 8.97
C ASP A 133 18.89 19.00 8.88
N LYS A 134 17.64 19.45 8.90
CA LYS A 134 16.47 18.58 8.92
C LYS A 134 16.25 17.98 7.53
N GLU A 135 16.31 16.66 7.45
CA GLU A 135 16.13 15.90 6.23
C GLU A 135 15.13 14.76 6.45
N MET A 136 14.40 14.40 5.40
CA MET A 136 13.47 13.28 5.40
C MET A 136 13.43 12.62 4.02
N SER A 137 13.30 11.30 4.00
CA SER A 137 12.96 10.54 2.79
C SER A 137 11.62 9.87 2.97
N LEU A 138 10.81 9.87 1.91
CA LEU A 138 9.54 9.15 1.84
C LEU A 138 9.53 8.30 0.57
N ASN A 139 9.35 7.00 0.75
CA ASN A 139 9.34 6.02 -0.33
C ASN A 139 8.02 5.24 -0.27
N PHE A 140 7.35 5.11 -1.40
CA PHE A 140 6.07 4.41 -1.49
C PHE A 140 5.80 3.91 -2.91
N ASN A 141 4.97 2.88 -3.01
CA ASN A 141 4.52 2.39 -4.30
C ASN A 141 3.26 3.14 -4.78
N VAL A 142 3.12 3.25 -6.09
CA VAL A 142 1.95 3.80 -6.79
C VAL A 142 1.66 2.99 -8.04
N GLN A 143 0.52 3.22 -8.68
CA GLN A 143 0.20 2.69 -10.01
C GLN A 143 -0.33 3.80 -10.92
N VAL A 144 -0.37 3.54 -12.23
CA VAL A 144 -1.08 4.40 -13.19
C VAL A 144 -2.55 4.49 -12.79
N ASN A 145 -3.12 5.69 -12.75
CA ASN A 145 -4.53 5.88 -12.42
C ASN A 145 -5.42 5.61 -13.64
N HIS A 146 -5.86 4.37 -13.80
CA HIS A 146 -6.71 3.94 -14.91
C HIS A 146 -8.16 4.44 -14.86
N ASP A 147 -8.59 5.04 -13.75
CA ASP A 147 -9.87 5.76 -13.71
C ASP A 147 -9.79 7.08 -14.51
N ASN A 148 -8.59 7.69 -14.53
CA ASN A 148 -8.30 8.92 -15.27
C ASN A 148 -7.68 8.65 -16.65
N ILE A 149 -6.85 7.59 -16.76
CA ILE A 149 -6.13 7.21 -17.97
C ILE A 149 -6.79 5.97 -18.57
N THR A 150 -7.77 6.19 -19.43
CA THR A 150 -8.62 5.11 -19.97
C THR A 150 -8.08 4.46 -21.24
N SER A 151 -6.98 4.99 -21.81
CA SER A 151 -6.39 4.49 -23.04
C SER A 151 -4.91 4.18 -22.83
N PRO A 152 -4.48 2.92 -23.05
CA PRO A 152 -3.07 2.56 -23.00
C PRO A 152 -2.28 3.29 -24.10
N GLY A 153 -0.97 3.44 -23.90
CA GLY A 153 -0.10 4.23 -24.78
C GLY A 153 0.84 5.17 -24.01
N THR A 154 1.31 6.22 -24.68
CA THR A 154 2.27 7.16 -24.10
C THR A 154 1.65 7.95 -22.94
N LEU A 155 2.27 7.86 -21.77
CA LEU A 155 1.91 8.58 -20.56
C LEU A 155 2.96 9.65 -20.26
N ASN A 156 2.51 10.90 -20.13
CA ASN A 156 3.34 12.05 -19.77
C ASN A 156 2.78 12.73 -18.53
N PHE A 157 3.63 13.05 -17.57
CA PHE A 157 3.23 13.80 -16.37
C PHE A 157 4.43 14.50 -15.74
N THR A 158 4.16 15.38 -14.77
CA THR A 158 5.19 16.05 -13.97
C THR A 158 4.92 15.78 -12.49
N TYR A 159 5.96 15.49 -11.73
CA TYR A 159 5.90 15.31 -10.28
C TYR A 159 7.10 15.99 -9.62
N ASN A 160 6.84 16.87 -8.66
CA ASN A 160 7.84 17.76 -8.02
C ASN A 160 8.80 18.45 -9.01
N GLY A 161 8.27 18.95 -10.13
CA GLY A 161 9.05 19.65 -11.16
C GLY A 161 9.88 18.75 -12.08
N VAL A 162 9.85 17.43 -11.90
CA VAL A 162 10.48 16.45 -12.80
C VAL A 162 9.45 15.94 -13.80
N ALA A 163 9.78 15.99 -15.09
CA ALA A 163 8.95 15.44 -16.15
C ALA A 163 9.23 13.94 -16.34
N TYR A 164 8.16 13.15 -16.47
CA TYR A 164 8.20 11.71 -16.73
C TYR A 164 7.44 11.39 -18.00
N THR A 165 8.01 10.48 -18.78
CA THR A 165 7.42 9.91 -19.99
C THR A 165 7.64 8.40 -19.96
N THR A 166 6.63 7.61 -20.32
CA THR A 166 6.70 6.15 -20.48
C THR A 166 5.58 5.67 -21.40
N THR A 167 5.54 4.38 -21.73
CA THR A 167 4.43 3.75 -22.44
C THR A 167 3.72 2.74 -21.54
N VAL A 168 2.40 2.88 -21.40
CA VAL A 168 1.55 1.91 -20.69
C VAL A 168 1.07 0.86 -21.68
N GLU A 169 1.39 -0.41 -21.43
CA GLU A 169 0.95 -1.54 -22.24
C GLU A 169 -0.56 -1.76 -22.11
N GLU A 170 -1.16 -2.44 -23.10
CA GLU A 170 -2.58 -2.77 -23.05
C GLU A 170 -2.91 -3.69 -21.87
N LYS A 171 -4.13 -3.60 -21.36
CA LYS A 171 -4.63 -4.55 -20.37
C LYS A 171 -4.76 -5.91 -21.05
N GLU A 172 -3.90 -6.85 -20.68
CA GLU A 172 -4.04 -8.24 -21.13
C GLU A 172 -5.42 -8.78 -20.71
N ILE A 173 -6.24 -9.12 -21.69
CA ILE A 173 -7.48 -9.88 -21.49
C ILE A 173 -7.16 -11.29 -21.97
N VAL A 174 -6.92 -12.20 -21.02
CA VAL A 174 -6.64 -13.60 -21.36
C VAL A 174 -7.98 -14.34 -21.51
N PRO A 175 -8.37 -14.77 -22.73
CA PRO A 175 -9.55 -15.61 -22.88
C PRO A 175 -9.30 -16.97 -22.23
N VAL A 176 -10.14 -17.38 -21.28
CA VAL A 176 -10.05 -18.67 -20.60
C VAL A 176 -10.75 -19.76 -21.42
N SER A 177 -10.08 -20.90 -21.71
CA SER A 177 -10.70 -22.12 -22.27
C SER A 177 -9.77 -23.36 -22.46
N PRO A 178 -10.13 -24.54 -21.93
CA PRO A 178 -10.59 -24.73 -20.55
C PRO A 178 -9.39 -24.40 -19.67
N ALA A 179 -9.46 -23.28 -18.97
CA ALA A 179 -8.40 -22.86 -18.09
C ALA A 179 -9.02 -22.24 -16.85
N VAL A 180 -8.31 -22.35 -15.74
CA VAL A 180 -8.62 -21.61 -14.54
C VAL A 180 -7.97 -20.24 -14.66
N TYR A 181 -8.72 -19.19 -14.36
CA TYR A 181 -8.16 -17.87 -14.13
C TYR A 181 -8.27 -17.55 -12.65
N LYS A 182 -7.16 -17.09 -12.07
CA LYS A 182 -7.11 -16.66 -10.67
C LYS A 182 -6.28 -15.40 -10.56
N THR A 183 -6.81 -14.41 -9.86
CA THR A 183 -6.13 -13.15 -9.58
C THR A 183 -6.44 -12.69 -8.18
N GLY A 184 -5.55 -11.86 -7.61
CA GLY A 184 -5.80 -11.20 -6.35
C GLY A 184 -5.30 -9.77 -6.32
N TYR A 185 -5.92 -8.95 -5.48
CA TYR A 185 -5.52 -7.57 -5.27
C TYR A 185 -5.74 -7.16 -3.81
N GLN A 186 -4.87 -6.30 -3.30
CA GLN A 186 -4.96 -5.77 -1.94
C GLN A 186 -6.17 -4.84 -1.81
N ASP A 187 -6.87 -4.90 -0.67
CA ASP A 187 -8.02 -4.02 -0.40
C ASP A 187 -7.56 -2.55 -0.34
N PRO A 188 -8.30 -1.62 -0.97
CA PRO A 188 -7.89 -0.22 -1.04
C PRO A 188 -7.96 0.52 0.30
N ASN A 189 -8.72 0.03 1.28
CA ASN A 189 -8.94 0.68 2.56
C ASN A 189 -8.30 -0.08 3.74
N ASP A 190 -8.20 -1.41 3.65
CA ASP A 190 -7.55 -2.27 4.65
C ASP A 190 -6.36 -3.01 4.02
N PRO A 191 -5.11 -2.53 4.17
CA PRO A 191 -3.95 -3.17 3.55
C PRO A 191 -3.67 -4.58 4.11
N SER A 192 -4.36 -5.02 5.17
CA SER A 192 -4.27 -6.39 5.66
C SER A 192 -5.18 -7.38 4.93
N ILE A 193 -6.05 -6.91 4.02
CA ILE A 193 -6.97 -7.76 3.25
C ILE A 193 -6.51 -7.89 1.80
N ILE A 194 -6.66 -9.09 1.25
CA ILE A 194 -6.50 -9.39 -0.18
C ILE A 194 -7.81 -9.98 -0.68
N HIS A 195 -8.31 -9.45 -1.79
CA HIS A 195 -9.44 -10.00 -2.52
C HIS A 195 -8.93 -10.99 -3.56
N TRP A 196 -9.43 -12.21 -3.53
CA TRP A 196 -9.16 -13.24 -4.53
C TRP A 196 -10.40 -13.48 -5.38
N GLN A 197 -10.18 -13.62 -6.69
CA GLN A 197 -11.21 -13.96 -7.64
C GLN A 197 -10.75 -15.10 -8.53
N VAL A 198 -11.67 -16.03 -8.79
CA VAL A 198 -11.44 -17.23 -9.61
C VAL A 198 -12.57 -17.39 -10.60
N LEU A 199 -12.21 -17.68 -11.86
CA LEU A 199 -13.13 -18.13 -12.90
C LEU A 199 -12.66 -19.48 -13.44
N ILE A 200 -13.54 -20.47 -13.41
CA ILE A 200 -13.29 -21.82 -13.91
C ILE A 200 -14.34 -22.12 -14.99
N ASN A 201 -13.93 -22.80 -16.05
CA ASN A 201 -14.83 -23.30 -17.10
C ASN A 201 -15.67 -22.20 -17.79
N SER A 202 -15.04 -21.09 -18.15
CA SER A 202 -15.65 -19.96 -18.88
C SER A 202 -16.36 -20.35 -20.18
N LYS A 203 -15.88 -21.38 -20.90
CA LYS A 203 -16.54 -21.92 -22.11
C LYS A 203 -17.71 -22.84 -21.82
N GLN A 204 -18.00 -23.07 -20.55
CA GLN A 204 -19.15 -23.85 -20.12
C GLN A 204 -19.18 -25.27 -20.71
N ALA A 205 -17.99 -25.88 -20.84
CA ALA A 205 -17.84 -27.25 -21.30
C ALA A 205 -18.36 -28.22 -20.23
N ALA A 206 -18.81 -29.41 -20.65
CA ALA A 206 -19.25 -30.45 -19.73
C ALA A 206 -18.05 -31.02 -18.96
N ILE A 207 -18.10 -30.94 -17.62
CA ILE A 207 -17.09 -31.51 -16.73
C ILE A 207 -17.76 -32.50 -15.77
N ASP A 208 -17.33 -33.74 -15.83
CA ASP A 208 -17.83 -34.82 -15.00
C ASP A 208 -17.11 -34.84 -13.65
N ASN A 209 -17.86 -34.73 -12.57
CA ASN A 209 -17.35 -34.79 -11.20
C ASN A 209 -16.22 -33.79 -10.91
N LEU A 210 -16.41 -32.53 -11.33
CA LEU A 210 -15.46 -31.45 -11.10
C LEU A 210 -15.10 -31.37 -9.61
N THR A 211 -13.81 -31.44 -9.30
CA THR A 211 -13.25 -31.14 -7.99
C THR A 211 -12.39 -29.90 -8.12
N LEU A 212 -12.59 -28.93 -7.23
CA LEU A 212 -11.76 -27.75 -7.09
C LEU A 212 -11.09 -27.77 -5.72
N THR A 213 -9.81 -27.43 -5.67
CA THR A 213 -9.01 -27.34 -4.45
C THR A 213 -8.20 -26.06 -4.45
N ASP A 214 -8.44 -25.20 -3.47
CA ASP A 214 -7.74 -23.95 -3.26
C ASP A 214 -6.79 -24.07 -2.06
N VAL A 215 -5.56 -23.60 -2.23
CA VAL A 215 -4.52 -23.57 -1.19
C VAL A 215 -3.90 -22.19 -1.18
N VAL A 216 -4.14 -21.47 -0.09
CA VAL A 216 -3.60 -20.14 0.12
C VAL A 216 -2.12 -20.24 0.52
N GLY A 217 -1.28 -19.41 -0.10
CA GLY A 217 0.13 -19.32 0.26
C GLY A 217 0.35 -18.83 1.69
N GLU A 218 1.58 -19.00 2.18
CA GLU A 218 1.94 -18.63 3.55
C GLU A 218 1.65 -17.15 3.88
N GLY A 219 1.46 -16.85 5.17
CA GLY A 219 1.23 -15.48 5.63
C GLY A 219 -0.19 -14.95 5.45
N GLN A 220 -1.14 -15.81 5.10
CA GLN A 220 -2.54 -15.47 4.84
C GLN A 220 -3.51 -16.45 5.49
N GLU A 221 -4.71 -15.96 5.81
CA GLU A 221 -5.82 -16.77 6.33
C GLU A 221 -7.13 -16.39 5.63
N ILE A 222 -7.95 -17.37 5.27
CA ILE A 222 -9.24 -17.15 4.61
C ILE A 222 -10.25 -16.54 5.60
N VAL A 223 -10.86 -15.44 5.19
CA VAL A 223 -12.01 -14.84 5.88
C VAL A 223 -13.28 -15.56 5.39
N LYS A 224 -13.66 -16.66 6.06
CA LYS A 224 -14.75 -17.56 5.63
C LYS A 224 -16.06 -16.83 5.30
N ASP A 225 -16.42 -15.82 6.08
CA ASP A 225 -17.68 -15.08 5.91
C ASP A 225 -17.71 -14.20 4.66
N SER A 226 -16.55 -13.96 4.03
CA SER A 226 -16.46 -13.22 2.76
C SER A 226 -16.63 -14.09 1.53
N LEU A 227 -16.68 -15.41 1.71
CA LEU A 227 -16.59 -16.34 0.61
C LEU A 227 -17.91 -16.49 -0.13
N LEU A 228 -17.85 -16.26 -1.44
CA LEU A 228 -18.86 -16.57 -2.43
C LEU A 228 -18.27 -17.59 -3.40
N ALA A 229 -18.90 -18.75 -3.52
CA ALA A 229 -18.59 -19.76 -4.53
C ALA A 229 -19.90 -20.17 -5.21
N ALA A 230 -20.00 -19.92 -6.51
CA ALA A 230 -21.25 -20.05 -7.25
C ALA A 230 -21.07 -20.75 -8.59
N ARG A 231 -22.05 -21.59 -8.94
CA ARG A 231 -22.28 -22.01 -10.33
C ARG A 231 -23.02 -20.89 -11.03
N LEU A 232 -22.42 -20.31 -12.06
CA LEU A 232 -23.08 -19.30 -12.88
C LEU A 232 -24.17 -19.95 -13.73
N GLN A 233 -25.22 -19.21 -14.06
CA GLN A 233 -26.29 -19.71 -14.92
C GLN A 233 -25.72 -20.15 -16.27
N TYR A 234 -26.07 -21.38 -16.66
CA TYR A 234 -25.63 -21.94 -17.93
C TYR A 234 -26.40 -21.31 -19.09
N ILE A 235 -25.66 -20.83 -20.10
CA ILE A 235 -26.21 -20.30 -21.35
C ILE A 235 -25.43 -20.94 -22.49
N GLU A 236 -26.10 -21.78 -23.27
CA GLU A 236 -25.48 -22.50 -24.39
C GLU A 236 -24.97 -21.52 -25.46
N GLY A 237 -23.69 -21.64 -25.80
CA GLY A 237 -23.04 -20.81 -26.81
C GLY A 237 -22.66 -19.39 -26.35
N ASP A 238 -22.80 -19.08 -25.06
CA ASP A 238 -22.52 -17.76 -24.48
C ASP A 238 -21.46 -17.85 -23.38
N ASP A 239 -20.19 -17.78 -23.78
CA ASP A 239 -19.05 -17.89 -22.88
C ASP A 239 -19.05 -16.82 -21.79
N VAL A 240 -18.31 -17.05 -20.71
CA VAL A 240 -18.03 -16.02 -19.69
C VAL A 240 -16.68 -15.39 -20.00
N ASP A 241 -16.70 -14.18 -20.55
CA ASP A 241 -15.52 -13.55 -21.15
C ASP A 241 -14.63 -12.84 -20.12
N SER A 242 -15.12 -12.59 -18.90
CA SER A 242 -14.36 -11.88 -17.87
C SER A 242 -14.83 -12.17 -16.44
N LEU A 243 -14.00 -11.80 -15.45
CA LEU A 243 -14.39 -11.81 -14.04
C LEU A 243 -15.54 -10.82 -13.74
N ASP A 244 -15.58 -9.67 -14.42
CA ASP A 244 -16.63 -8.67 -14.22
C ASP A 244 -18.00 -9.20 -14.70
N GLU A 245 -17.99 -9.89 -15.83
CA GLU A 245 -19.17 -10.60 -16.31
C GLU A 245 -19.54 -11.75 -15.35
N ALA A 246 -18.58 -12.56 -14.95
CA ALA A 246 -18.79 -13.66 -14.00
C ALA A 246 -19.45 -13.17 -12.69
N ALA A 247 -18.98 -12.04 -12.15
CA ALA A 247 -19.48 -11.44 -10.93
C ALA A 247 -20.93 -10.90 -11.06
N SER A 248 -21.36 -10.55 -12.27
CA SER A 248 -22.69 -9.97 -12.53
C SER A 248 -23.71 -10.96 -13.10
N ARG A 249 -23.26 -12.12 -13.62
CA ARG A 249 -24.12 -13.17 -14.17
C ARG A 249 -24.95 -13.82 -13.04
N PRO A 250 -26.25 -14.11 -13.24
CA PRO A 250 -27.05 -14.82 -12.25
C PRO A 250 -26.47 -16.18 -11.89
N TYR A 251 -26.69 -16.62 -10.65
CA TYR A 251 -26.20 -17.92 -10.18
C TYR A 251 -27.27 -19.00 -10.34
N ALA A 252 -26.87 -20.17 -10.84
CA ALA A 252 -27.68 -21.38 -10.77
C ALA A 252 -27.67 -21.96 -9.35
N GLU A 253 -26.55 -21.82 -8.63
CA GLU A 253 -26.39 -22.27 -7.25
C GLU A 253 -25.28 -21.48 -6.55
N ASP A 254 -25.50 -21.15 -5.28
CA ASP A 254 -24.47 -20.72 -4.33
C ASP A 254 -24.12 -21.91 -3.42
N PHE A 255 -22.89 -22.40 -3.52
CA PHE A 255 -22.37 -23.54 -2.76
C PHE A 255 -21.33 -23.13 -1.70
N SER A 256 -21.25 -21.84 -1.37
CA SER A 256 -20.27 -21.26 -0.43
C SER A 256 -20.23 -21.96 0.93
N LYS A 257 -21.40 -22.41 1.41
CA LYS A 257 -21.55 -23.06 2.72
C LYS A 257 -21.18 -24.56 2.72
N ASN A 258 -20.96 -25.13 1.54
CA ASN A 258 -20.72 -26.56 1.36
C ASN A 258 -19.24 -26.88 1.14
N LEU A 259 -18.36 -25.87 1.19
CA LEU A 259 -16.92 -26.06 1.08
C LEU A 259 -16.36 -26.83 2.28
N SER A 260 -15.42 -27.75 2.02
CA SER A 260 -14.60 -28.37 3.05
C SER A 260 -13.32 -27.57 3.23
N TYR A 261 -13.11 -26.99 4.41
CA TYR A 261 -11.93 -26.14 4.67
C TYR A 261 -10.72 -26.94 5.14
N GLN A 262 -9.56 -26.57 4.63
CA GLN A 262 -8.26 -26.97 5.17
C GLN A 262 -7.83 -25.93 6.21
N THR A 263 -7.37 -26.38 7.38
CA THR A 263 -6.93 -25.50 8.46
C THR A 263 -5.47 -25.72 8.82
N ASN A 264 -4.78 -24.64 9.17
CA ASN A 264 -3.44 -24.71 9.73
C ASN A 264 -3.48 -25.18 11.22
N ASN A 265 -2.30 -25.22 11.85
CA ASN A 265 -2.16 -25.64 13.26
C ASN A 265 -2.88 -24.73 14.26
N THR A 266 -3.26 -23.50 13.88
CA THR A 266 -4.00 -22.56 14.73
C THR A 266 -5.52 -22.65 14.52
N GLY A 267 -5.99 -23.53 13.63
CA GLY A 267 -7.40 -23.68 13.27
C GLY A 267 -7.90 -22.67 12.25
N SER A 268 -7.03 -21.80 11.73
CA SER A 268 -7.36 -20.82 10.70
C SER A 268 -7.50 -21.50 9.34
N ALA A 269 -8.48 -21.10 8.53
CA ALA A 269 -8.63 -21.65 7.18
C ALA A 269 -7.54 -21.14 6.25
N VAL A 270 -6.91 -22.05 5.52
CA VAL A 270 -5.80 -21.77 4.58
C VAL A 270 -6.02 -22.44 3.22
N GLY A 271 -7.20 -22.98 3.00
CA GLY A 271 -7.59 -23.62 1.75
C GLY A 271 -8.98 -24.19 1.85
N PHE A 272 -9.51 -24.66 0.73
CA PHE A 272 -10.80 -25.35 0.68
C PHE A 272 -10.88 -26.30 -0.50
N THR A 273 -11.80 -27.26 -0.41
CA THR A 273 -12.09 -28.22 -1.47
C THR A 273 -13.60 -28.35 -1.64
N TYR A 274 -14.03 -28.53 -2.88
CA TYR A 274 -15.41 -28.90 -3.21
C TYR A 274 -15.44 -29.83 -4.42
N THR A 275 -16.32 -30.84 -4.36
CA THR A 275 -16.52 -31.81 -5.45
C THR A 275 -17.99 -31.81 -5.84
N PHE A 276 -18.24 -31.55 -7.12
CA PHE A 276 -19.55 -31.75 -7.73
C PHE A 276 -19.78 -33.24 -7.93
N GLY A 277 -20.92 -33.77 -7.46
CA GLY A 277 -21.26 -35.20 -7.59
C GLY A 277 -21.89 -35.60 -8.93
N SER A 278 -21.88 -34.70 -9.92
CA SER A 278 -22.54 -34.86 -11.22
C SER A 278 -21.83 -34.01 -12.27
N THR A 279 -22.13 -34.25 -13.54
CA THR A 279 -21.68 -33.40 -14.65
C THR A 279 -22.16 -31.97 -14.47
N THR A 280 -21.28 -31.00 -14.73
CA THR A 280 -21.59 -29.57 -14.76
C THR A 280 -21.11 -28.95 -16.06
N ASN A 281 -21.97 -28.14 -16.68
CA ASN A 281 -21.59 -27.24 -17.78
C ASN A 281 -21.34 -25.82 -17.28
N ASN A 282 -21.67 -25.53 -16.03
CA ASN A 282 -21.61 -24.17 -15.52
C ASN A 282 -20.16 -23.68 -15.44
N ALA A 283 -19.95 -22.40 -15.75
CA ALA A 283 -18.80 -21.68 -15.25
C ALA A 283 -18.91 -21.54 -13.73
N ILE A 284 -17.77 -21.58 -13.04
CA ILE A 284 -17.69 -21.39 -11.59
C ILE A 284 -17.02 -20.06 -11.31
N PHE A 285 -17.68 -19.24 -10.50
CA PHE A 285 -17.10 -18.00 -9.97
C PHE A 285 -16.86 -18.16 -8.47
N ILE A 286 -15.65 -17.85 -8.02
CA ILE A 286 -15.30 -17.83 -6.60
C ILE A 286 -14.70 -16.47 -6.28
N SER A 287 -15.20 -15.81 -5.24
CA SER A 287 -14.70 -14.55 -4.72
C SER A 287 -14.61 -14.65 -3.20
N TYR A 288 -13.45 -14.31 -2.62
CA TYR A 288 -13.26 -14.35 -1.17
C TYR A 288 -12.06 -13.51 -0.76
N ASN A 289 -11.99 -13.20 0.53
CA ASN A 289 -10.91 -12.43 1.11
C ASN A 289 -9.96 -13.34 1.89
N THR A 290 -8.67 -13.03 1.84
CA THR A 290 -7.70 -13.46 2.83
C THR A 290 -7.25 -12.28 3.68
N ARG A 291 -6.86 -12.55 4.93
CA ARG A 291 -6.22 -11.59 5.82
C ARG A 291 -4.74 -11.96 5.99
N LEU A 292 -3.87 -10.98 5.86
CA LEU A 292 -2.45 -11.11 6.16
C LEU A 292 -2.25 -11.37 7.64
N THR A 293 -1.42 -12.36 7.98
CA THR A 293 -1.12 -12.70 9.38
C THR A 293 -0.01 -11.85 9.99
N LYS A 294 0.74 -11.12 9.15
CA LYS A 294 1.82 -10.22 9.54
C LYS A 294 1.92 -9.07 8.52
N SER A 295 2.45 -7.93 8.96
CA SER A 295 2.91 -6.89 8.04
C SER A 295 3.98 -7.49 7.13
N GLN A 296 3.77 -7.43 5.83
CA GLN A 296 4.70 -7.97 4.84
C GLN A 296 5.77 -6.94 4.47
N SER A 297 6.96 -7.44 4.13
CA SER A 297 8.04 -6.61 3.59
C SER A 297 7.75 -6.19 2.15
N VAL A 298 8.32 -5.05 1.76
CA VAL A 298 8.35 -4.53 0.38
C VAL A 298 8.69 -5.66 -0.60
N GLY A 299 7.88 -5.80 -1.66
CA GLY A 299 8.30 -6.54 -2.86
C GLY A 299 7.87 -7.99 -2.98
N ASN A 300 7.25 -8.58 -1.96
CA ASN A 300 6.76 -9.97 -2.02
C ASN A 300 5.29 -10.00 -2.47
N ASP A 301 5.03 -10.75 -3.54
CA ASP A 301 3.67 -11.05 -3.97
C ASP A 301 3.13 -12.19 -3.12
N MET A 302 1.90 -12.05 -2.65
CA MET A 302 1.19 -13.12 -1.97
C MET A 302 0.65 -14.08 -3.02
N THR A 303 0.80 -15.37 -2.78
CA THR A 303 0.38 -16.40 -3.71
C THR A 303 -0.84 -17.14 -3.21
N ASN A 304 -1.57 -17.71 -4.16
CA ASN A 304 -2.70 -18.56 -3.87
C ASN A 304 -2.95 -19.49 -5.05
N THR A 305 -3.08 -20.78 -4.82
CA THR A 305 -3.18 -21.78 -5.89
C THR A 305 -4.57 -22.39 -5.91
N ILE A 306 -5.17 -22.45 -7.09
CA ILE A 306 -6.38 -23.22 -7.35
C ILE A 306 -6.05 -24.36 -8.29
N ALA A 307 -6.54 -25.55 -7.97
CA ALA A 307 -6.41 -26.75 -8.79
C ALA A 307 -7.80 -27.29 -9.12
N ILE A 308 -7.95 -27.80 -10.34
CA ILE A 308 -9.16 -28.49 -10.80
C ILE A 308 -8.83 -29.88 -11.31
N SER A 309 -9.78 -30.80 -11.14
CA SER A 309 -9.77 -32.13 -11.74
C SER A 309 -11.20 -32.61 -12.01
N GLY A 310 -11.35 -33.61 -12.87
CA GLY A 310 -12.63 -34.26 -13.15
C GLY A 310 -12.40 -35.52 -13.97
N ASN A 311 -13.45 -36.30 -14.23
CA ASN A 311 -13.30 -37.59 -14.91
C ASN A 311 -12.93 -37.43 -16.40
N ASN A 312 -13.35 -36.33 -17.02
CA ASN A 312 -13.16 -36.05 -18.44
C ASN A 312 -12.29 -34.80 -18.71
N VAL A 313 -11.61 -34.28 -17.68
CA VAL A 313 -10.65 -33.16 -17.80
C VAL A 313 -9.35 -33.51 -17.10
N ASN A 314 -8.23 -33.08 -17.67
CA ASN A 314 -6.92 -33.25 -17.03
C ASN A 314 -6.82 -32.37 -15.79
N TYR A 315 -6.04 -32.82 -14.81
CA TYR A 315 -5.63 -31.97 -13.70
C TYR A 315 -4.96 -30.70 -14.24
N SER A 316 -5.34 -29.56 -13.69
CA SER A 316 -4.72 -28.27 -13.98
C SER A 316 -4.73 -27.43 -12.72
N ASP A 317 -3.63 -26.74 -12.47
CA ASP A 317 -3.53 -25.75 -11.42
C ASP A 317 -3.13 -24.38 -11.98
N THR A 318 -3.41 -23.36 -11.19
CA THR A 318 -3.08 -21.97 -11.51
C THR A 318 -2.75 -21.24 -10.22
N VAL A 319 -1.62 -20.55 -10.23
CA VAL A 319 -1.21 -19.68 -9.13
C VAL A 319 -1.67 -18.27 -9.45
N GLY A 320 -2.50 -17.71 -8.57
CA GLY A 320 -2.78 -16.29 -8.52
C GLY A 320 -1.76 -15.56 -7.65
N TYR A 321 -1.49 -14.31 -8.03
CA TYR A 321 -0.59 -13.42 -7.31
C TYR A 321 -1.34 -12.16 -6.90
N ALA A 322 -1.05 -11.67 -5.70
CA ALA A 322 -1.53 -10.39 -5.20
C ALA A 322 -0.33 -9.58 -4.71
N ARG A 323 -0.07 -8.44 -5.35
CA ARG A 323 0.97 -7.51 -4.92
C ARG A 323 0.57 -6.85 -3.62
N ILE A 324 1.50 -6.77 -2.67
CA ILE A 324 1.34 -6.00 -1.43
C ILE A 324 2.13 -4.71 -1.55
N GLU A 325 1.42 -3.59 -1.44
CA GLU A 325 2.06 -2.30 -1.47
C GLU A 325 2.80 -1.99 -0.17
N SER A 326 3.84 -1.17 -0.31
CA SER A 326 4.72 -0.85 0.79
C SER A 326 5.12 0.62 0.74
N ALA A 327 5.36 1.16 1.93
CA ALA A 327 5.88 2.50 2.11
C ALA A 327 6.79 2.55 3.34
N TYR A 328 7.79 3.43 3.32
CA TYR A 328 8.68 3.67 4.44
C TYR A 328 9.26 5.08 4.40
N GLY A 329 9.69 5.56 5.56
CA GLY A 329 10.34 6.86 5.68
C GLY A 329 11.52 6.85 6.64
N LYS A 330 12.48 7.74 6.38
CA LYS A 330 13.63 7.99 7.26
C LYS A 330 13.83 9.47 7.45
N ALA A 331 14.39 9.88 8.59
CA ALA A 331 14.71 11.27 8.87
C ALA A 331 16.08 11.44 9.54
N SER A 332 16.64 12.64 9.44
CA SER A 332 17.86 13.04 10.14
C SER A 332 17.81 14.52 10.49
N SER A 333 18.53 14.88 11.55
CA SER A 333 18.68 16.26 12.03
C SER A 333 19.83 16.35 13.03
N ARG A 334 20.25 17.57 13.36
CA ARG A 334 21.35 17.87 14.28
C ARG A 334 20.91 18.82 15.38
N GLN A 335 21.58 18.69 16.53
CA GLN A 335 21.40 19.60 17.65
C GLN A 335 22.14 20.91 17.39
N ARG A 336 21.57 22.04 17.84
CA ARG A 336 22.29 23.31 17.92
C ARG A 336 23.47 23.16 18.88
N ARG A 337 24.69 23.46 18.42
CA ARG A 337 25.83 23.64 19.34
C ARG A 337 25.55 24.86 20.21
N GLU A 338 25.35 24.65 21.50
CA GLU A 338 25.38 25.76 22.46
C GLU A 338 26.82 26.22 22.64
N LEU A 339 27.13 27.44 22.19
CA LEU A 339 28.36 28.12 22.54
C LEU A 339 28.23 28.59 24.00
N GLN A 340 28.90 27.91 24.93
CA GLN A 340 29.10 28.43 26.28
C GLN A 340 29.83 29.77 26.17
N THR A 341 29.12 30.87 26.44
CA THR A 341 29.74 32.18 26.57
C THR A 341 30.32 32.26 27.98
N THR A 342 31.56 31.81 28.16
CA THR A 342 32.30 32.06 29.41
C THR A 342 32.58 33.55 29.50
N THR A 343 31.81 34.26 30.32
CA THR A 343 32.10 35.65 30.68
C THR A 343 33.26 35.63 31.66
N THR A 344 34.49 35.78 31.15
CA THR A 344 35.67 36.03 31.99
C THR A 344 35.54 37.43 32.58
N VAL A 345 35.16 37.52 33.85
CA VAL A 345 35.26 38.76 34.63
C VAL A 345 36.75 39.04 34.85
N ALA A 346 37.29 40.04 34.16
CA ALA A 346 38.63 40.53 34.41
C ALA A 346 38.63 41.34 35.71
N GLU A 347 39.02 40.72 36.83
CA GLU A 347 39.38 41.46 38.03
C GLU A 347 40.67 42.24 37.76
N THR A 348 40.56 43.57 37.78
CA THR A 348 41.70 44.46 37.68
C THR A 348 42.33 44.57 39.07
N THR A 349 43.49 43.96 39.28
CA THR A 349 44.33 44.25 40.45
C THR A 349 45.66 44.86 39.99
N THR A 350 45.86 46.11 40.41
CA THR A 350 47.10 46.88 40.23
C THR A 350 48.03 46.57 41.40
N SER A 351 49.25 46.07 41.15
CA SER A 351 50.45 46.40 41.96
C SER A 351 51.74 45.76 41.43
N GLY A 352 52.78 46.59 41.24
CA GLY A 352 54.14 46.30 41.71
C GLY A 352 55.06 45.34 40.93
N SER A 353 55.93 45.93 40.09
CA SER A 353 57.22 45.37 39.64
C SER A 353 58.16 45.05 40.82
N PRO A 354 59.06 44.03 40.77
CA PRO A 354 60.36 44.22 40.10
C PRO A 354 60.90 43.03 39.28
N THR A 355 61.81 43.41 38.39
CA THR A 355 62.75 42.67 37.52
C THR A 355 63.46 41.47 38.17
N THR A 356 63.61 40.34 37.44
CA THR A 356 64.90 39.61 37.33
C THR A 356 64.90 38.72 36.07
N THR A 357 66.01 38.81 35.33
CA THR A 357 66.45 38.05 34.14
C THR A 357 66.67 36.55 34.45
N THR A 358 66.44 35.64 33.50
CA THR A 358 67.46 34.78 32.82
C THR A 358 66.86 33.48 32.25
N GLU A 359 67.32 33.19 31.02
CA GLU A 359 67.47 31.92 30.32
C GLU A 359 66.34 31.20 29.58
N ALA A 360 66.76 30.79 28.38
CA ALA A 360 66.03 30.13 27.32
C ALA A 360 65.83 28.64 27.62
N THR A 361 64.73 28.08 27.12
CA THR A 361 64.69 26.67 26.73
C THR A 361 63.76 26.53 25.52
N THR A 362 64.34 25.98 24.48
CA THR A 362 63.76 25.57 23.21
C THR A 362 62.82 24.39 23.43
N GLU A 363 61.57 24.45 22.96
CA GLU A 363 60.77 23.25 22.71
C GLU A 363 60.18 23.27 21.30
N SER A 364 60.65 22.28 20.53
CA SER A 364 60.13 21.83 19.25
C SER A 364 59.09 20.75 19.52
N THR A 365 57.88 20.87 18.96
CA THR A 365 56.95 19.73 18.83
C THR A 365 56.18 19.80 17.52
N THR A 366 56.81 19.17 16.52
CA THR A 366 56.30 18.08 15.67
C THR A 366 54.81 18.04 15.33
N ALA A 367 54.53 18.24 14.04
CA ALA A 367 53.34 17.79 13.34
C ALA A 367 53.27 16.25 13.32
N ALA A 368 52.08 15.69 13.54
CA ALA A 368 51.80 14.28 13.34
C ALA A 368 50.62 14.12 12.36
N GLU A 369 50.96 13.64 11.17
CA GLU A 369 50.06 13.05 10.18
C GLU A 369 49.36 11.81 10.76
N THR A 370 48.10 11.59 10.39
CA THR A 370 47.39 10.34 10.68
C THR A 370 47.37 9.47 9.44
N THR A 371 48.06 8.33 9.53
CA THR A 371 48.08 7.25 8.53
C THR A 371 46.89 6.31 8.68
N THR A 372 46.36 5.90 7.54
CA THR A 372 45.34 4.87 7.31
C THR A 372 45.90 3.47 7.56
N THR A 373 45.23 2.64 8.36
CA THR A 373 45.55 1.20 8.52
C THR A 373 44.53 0.35 7.77
N THR A 374 45.03 -0.45 6.84
CA THR A 374 44.34 -1.57 6.19
C THR A 374 44.93 -2.86 6.77
N GLU A 375 44.12 -3.75 7.32
CA GLU A 375 44.57 -5.11 7.69
C GLU A 375 43.97 -6.15 6.74
N ASN A 376 44.87 -6.79 6.02
CA ASN A 376 44.69 -8.06 5.35
C ASN A 376 45.26 -9.16 6.27
N SER A 377 44.58 -10.29 6.42
CA SER A 377 45.12 -11.47 7.08
C SER A 377 44.77 -12.72 6.29
N THR A 378 45.82 -13.40 5.83
CA THR A 378 45.83 -14.73 5.23
C THR A 378 46.84 -15.59 5.99
N THR A 379 46.44 -16.76 6.47
CA THR A 379 47.32 -17.96 6.46
C THR A 379 46.53 -19.27 6.48
N THR A 380 47.16 -20.26 5.86
CA THR A 380 46.74 -21.57 5.36
C THR A 380 47.10 -22.73 6.31
N GLU A 381 46.33 -23.82 6.29
CA GLU A 381 46.69 -25.27 6.36
C GLU A 381 45.41 -26.07 6.67
N GLY A 382 45.12 -27.29 6.21
CA GLY A 382 45.82 -28.30 5.43
C GLY A 382 44.82 -29.43 5.10
N ALA A 383 45.11 -30.22 4.07
CA ALA A 383 44.25 -31.26 3.50
C ALA A 383 44.29 -32.61 4.27
N THR A 384 43.22 -33.42 4.20
CA THR A 384 43.27 -34.90 4.04
C THR A 384 41.90 -35.48 3.61
N THR A 385 41.89 -36.05 2.40
CA THR A 385 41.33 -37.32 1.86
C THR A 385 40.08 -38.04 2.41
N THR A 386 39.37 -38.64 1.44
CA THR A 386 38.51 -39.87 1.43
C THR A 386 37.02 -39.54 1.30
N THR A 387 36.36 -39.80 0.16
CA THR A 387 35.83 -41.13 -0.17
C THR A 387 35.44 -41.20 -1.65
N GLY A 388 35.85 -42.27 -2.33
CA GLY A 388 35.26 -42.67 -3.61
C GLY A 388 34.09 -43.64 -3.40
N ASN A 389 33.09 -43.61 -4.28
CA ASN A 389 32.72 -44.77 -5.09
C ASN A 389 31.68 -44.42 -6.16
N THR A 390 32.13 -44.63 -7.40
CA THR A 390 31.51 -45.13 -8.64
C THR A 390 30.13 -45.81 -8.59
N SER A 391 29.26 -45.45 -9.54
CA SER A 391 28.62 -46.31 -10.58
C SER A 391 27.77 -45.42 -11.52
N THR A 392 28.06 -45.21 -12.82
CA THR A 392 27.75 -46.04 -14.03
C THR A 392 26.29 -46.53 -14.06
N THR A 393 25.46 -46.42 -15.11
CA THR A 393 25.72 -46.56 -16.56
C THR A 393 24.59 -45.93 -17.41
N THR A 394 24.99 -45.46 -18.58
CA THR A 394 24.27 -45.00 -19.79
C THR A 394 23.57 -46.12 -20.60
N GLU A 395 22.71 -45.67 -21.55
CA GLU A 395 22.43 -46.21 -22.90
C GLU A 395 21.44 -47.38 -23.01
N ALA A 396 20.61 -47.55 -24.06
CA ALA A 396 20.36 -46.92 -25.35
C ALA A 396 18.87 -47.26 -25.70
N GLY A 397 18.10 -46.54 -26.53
CA GLY A 397 18.29 -46.36 -27.98
C GLY A 397 17.15 -47.04 -28.77
N THR A 398 16.69 -46.33 -29.81
CA THR A 398 16.14 -46.82 -31.10
C THR A 398 14.65 -46.57 -31.44
N THR A 399 14.54 -46.01 -32.64
CA THR A 399 13.47 -45.55 -33.54
C THR A 399 12.44 -46.58 -34.02
N THR A 400 11.26 -46.12 -34.48
CA THR A 400 10.62 -46.50 -35.77
C THR A 400 9.52 -45.49 -36.17
N SER A 401 9.43 -45.22 -37.48
CA SER A 401 8.60 -44.23 -38.20
C SER A 401 7.26 -44.77 -38.75
N LYS A 402 6.48 -43.83 -39.33
CA LYS A 402 5.34 -43.92 -40.30
C LYS A 402 3.97 -44.19 -39.67
N GLU A 403 2.85 -43.54 -40.06
CA GLU A 403 2.40 -43.14 -41.39
C GLU A 403 1.32 -42.02 -41.37
N THR A 404 1.18 -41.37 -42.52
CA THR A 404 0.32 -40.26 -42.98
C THR A 404 -1.19 -40.56 -43.00
N THR A 405 -2.07 -39.54 -42.97
CA THR A 405 -3.12 -39.31 -44.01
C THR A 405 -3.70 -37.89 -43.90
N SER A 406 -3.81 -37.26 -45.07
CA SER A 406 -4.35 -35.94 -45.40
C SER A 406 -5.87 -35.98 -45.63
N GLY A 407 -6.55 -34.85 -45.43
CA GLY A 407 -7.96 -34.65 -45.77
C GLY A 407 -8.31 -33.17 -45.98
N GLN A 408 -7.97 -32.66 -47.16
CA GLN A 408 -8.35 -31.36 -47.73
C GLN A 408 -9.77 -31.41 -48.33
N THR A 409 -10.58 -30.35 -48.25
CA THR A 409 -11.59 -29.91 -49.26
C THR A 409 -12.04 -28.47 -48.91
N THR A 410 -11.53 -27.41 -49.58
CA THR A 410 -12.01 -26.73 -50.80
C THR A 410 -12.99 -25.57 -50.55
N ALA A 411 -12.57 -24.38 -50.94
CA ALA A 411 -13.36 -23.17 -51.10
C ALA A 411 -14.18 -23.18 -52.41
N THR A 412 -15.31 -22.49 -52.47
CA THR A 412 -15.85 -21.89 -53.71
C THR A 412 -16.69 -20.65 -53.41
N THR A 413 -16.30 -19.56 -54.06
CA THR A 413 -16.94 -18.25 -54.20
C THR A 413 -18.19 -18.32 -55.08
N VAL A 414 -19.18 -17.41 -54.91
CA VAL A 414 -19.84 -16.60 -55.96
C VAL A 414 -21.06 -15.82 -55.39
N GLY A 415 -21.05 -14.49 -55.57
CA GLY A 415 -22.16 -13.78 -56.22
C GLY A 415 -23.21 -13.04 -55.39
N GLY A 416 -22.98 -11.73 -55.17
CA GLY A 416 -23.90 -10.66 -55.63
C GLY A 416 -25.21 -10.35 -54.88
N PRO A 417 -25.74 -9.12 -54.99
CA PRO A 417 -26.48 -8.44 -53.93
C PRO A 417 -28.00 -8.46 -54.12
N LEU A 418 -28.77 -8.44 -53.02
CA LEU A 418 -30.14 -7.92 -53.03
C LEU A 418 -30.44 -7.08 -51.79
N THR A 419 -30.72 -5.81 -52.08
CA THR A 419 -31.43 -4.85 -51.24
C THR A 419 -32.88 -5.26 -51.05
N THR A 420 -33.39 -5.19 -49.82
CA THR A 420 -34.78 -4.78 -49.57
C THR A 420 -34.88 -4.13 -48.20
N ASN A 421 -35.28 -2.86 -48.22
CA ASN A 421 -35.74 -2.08 -47.08
C ASN A 421 -36.97 -2.74 -46.43
N ALA A 422 -36.94 -2.88 -45.11
CA ALA A 422 -38.15 -2.94 -44.30
C ALA A 422 -37.92 -2.13 -43.02
N THR A 423 -38.30 -0.86 -43.11
CA THR A 423 -38.55 0.02 -41.97
C THR A 423 -39.71 -0.56 -41.16
N THR A 424 -39.48 -0.86 -39.89
CA THR A 424 -40.56 -0.94 -38.90
C THR A 424 -40.16 -0.14 -37.67
N THR A 425 -40.85 0.98 -37.49
CA THR A 425 -40.80 1.86 -36.33
C THR A 425 -41.44 1.17 -35.13
N ALA A 426 -40.72 1.00 -34.01
CA ALA A 426 -41.32 1.03 -32.68
C ALA A 426 -40.27 1.10 -31.55
N LYS A 427 -40.27 2.25 -30.87
CA LYS A 427 -39.94 2.48 -29.45
C LYS A 427 -38.50 2.23 -29.01
N GLU A 428 -37.74 3.29 -29.20
CA GLU A 428 -36.62 3.73 -28.37
C GLU A 428 -37.02 3.77 -26.88
N THR A 429 -36.52 2.83 -26.08
CA THR A 429 -36.43 2.96 -24.63
C THR A 429 -34.97 3.23 -24.28
N VAL A 430 -34.64 4.52 -24.17
CA VAL A 430 -33.39 4.99 -23.58
C VAL A 430 -33.28 4.45 -22.15
N LYS A 431 -32.52 3.37 -21.94
CA LYS A 431 -32.08 2.97 -20.59
C LYS A 431 -31.04 3.99 -20.12
N ARG A 432 -31.55 5.03 -19.45
CA ARG A 432 -30.76 5.98 -18.67
C ARG A 432 -29.95 5.19 -17.64
N LYS A 433 -28.64 5.13 -17.81
CA LYS A 433 -27.69 4.57 -16.83
C LYS A 433 -27.76 5.46 -15.57
N VAL A 434 -28.61 5.11 -14.61
CA VAL A 434 -28.66 5.76 -13.30
C VAL A 434 -27.41 5.31 -12.54
N ARG A 435 -26.40 6.17 -12.44
CA ARG A 435 -25.36 6.04 -11.41
C ARG A 435 -26.08 6.15 -10.07
N LEU A 436 -26.08 5.06 -9.30
CA LEU A 436 -26.44 5.09 -7.89
C LEU A 436 -25.29 5.80 -7.15
N VAL A 437 -25.38 7.12 -7.04
CA VAL A 437 -24.47 7.89 -6.18
C VAL A 437 -24.97 7.70 -4.76
N LEU A 438 -24.21 6.97 -3.93
CA LEU A 438 -24.42 6.96 -2.49
C LEU A 438 -24.25 8.38 -1.94
N PRO A 439 -25.11 8.84 -1.03
CA PRO A 439 -24.96 10.16 -0.43
C PRO A 439 -23.64 10.22 0.36
N SER A 440 -22.85 11.26 0.09
CA SER A 440 -21.69 11.65 0.89
C SER A 440 -22.14 11.98 2.32
N THR A 441 -21.99 11.04 3.23
CA THR A 441 -22.15 11.28 4.67
C THR A 441 -20.79 11.64 5.27
N GLY A 442 -20.38 12.88 5.03
CA GLY A 442 -19.18 13.47 5.64
C GLY A 442 -19.33 14.94 6.02
N GLU A 443 -20.26 15.68 5.40
CA GLU A 443 -20.32 17.15 5.56
C GLU A 443 -21.54 17.67 6.36
N GLN A 444 -22.49 16.79 6.75
CA GLN A 444 -23.68 17.23 7.52
C GLN A 444 -23.61 16.98 9.03
N ALA A 445 -22.67 16.20 9.56
CA ALA A 445 -22.59 15.92 11.01
C ALA A 445 -22.24 17.17 11.85
N GLY A 446 -21.55 18.16 11.27
CA GLY A 446 -21.15 19.39 11.98
C GLY A 446 -22.29 20.38 12.23
N LEU A 447 -23.33 20.40 11.37
CA LEU A 447 -24.45 21.34 11.50
C LEU A 447 -25.52 20.87 12.50
N TRP A 448 -25.71 19.56 12.68
CA TRP A 448 -26.67 19.04 13.65
C TRP A 448 -26.17 19.10 15.09
N LEU A 449 -24.86 18.94 15.34
CA LEU A 449 -24.29 19.06 16.68
C LEU A 449 -24.36 20.48 17.23
N THR A 450 -24.24 21.50 16.39
CA THR A 450 -24.39 22.92 16.81
C THR A 450 -25.85 23.28 17.10
N ALA A 451 -26.80 22.75 16.31
CA ALA A 451 -28.23 22.94 16.56
C ALA A 451 -28.71 22.27 17.85
N ILE A 452 -28.27 21.04 18.15
CA ILE A 452 -28.64 20.33 19.39
C ILE A 452 -28.00 21.01 20.61
N GLY A 453 -26.75 21.47 20.51
CA GLY A 453 -26.09 22.23 21.58
C GLY A 453 -26.82 23.53 21.95
N LEU A 454 -27.35 24.24 20.95
CA LEU A 454 -28.06 25.50 21.17
C LEU A 454 -29.45 25.28 21.81
N VAL A 455 -30.13 24.18 21.50
CA VAL A 455 -31.39 23.79 22.15
C VAL A 455 -31.17 23.43 23.62
N ILE A 456 -30.09 22.71 23.96
CA ILE A 456 -29.80 22.33 25.36
C ILE A 456 -29.50 23.58 26.21
N VAL A 457 -28.78 24.56 25.68
CA VAL A 457 -28.48 25.81 26.40
C VAL A 457 -29.74 26.65 26.63
N ILE A 458 -30.66 26.69 25.67
CA ILE A 458 -31.94 27.41 25.82
C ILE A 458 -32.83 26.72 26.87
N VAL A 459 -32.94 25.38 26.82
CA VAL A 459 -33.76 24.63 27.78
C VAL A 459 -33.19 24.75 29.21
N ALA A 460 -31.86 24.66 29.36
CA ALA A 460 -31.20 24.86 30.65
C ALA A 460 -31.36 26.30 31.17
N GLY A 461 -31.27 27.30 30.29
CA GLY A 461 -31.49 28.71 30.62
C GLY A 461 -32.90 29.00 31.09
N VAL A 462 -33.92 28.45 30.41
CA VAL A 462 -35.33 28.60 30.78
C VAL A 462 -35.64 27.86 32.09
N TYR A 463 -35.04 26.70 32.33
CA TYR A 463 -35.18 25.95 33.58
C TYR A 463 -34.56 26.70 34.78
N PHE A 464 -33.37 27.27 34.62
CA PHE A 464 -32.71 28.08 35.66
C PHE A 464 -33.43 29.42 35.92
N TYR A 465 -34.02 30.01 34.89
CA TYR A 465 -34.80 31.25 35.03
C TYR A 465 -36.12 31.02 35.77
N ARG A 466 -36.78 29.87 35.57
CA ARG A 466 -38.01 29.52 36.28
C ARG A 466 -37.82 29.06 37.72
N THR A 467 -36.66 28.52 38.07
CA THR A 467 -36.35 28.05 39.44
C THR A 467 -35.81 29.13 40.37
N ARG A 468 -35.60 30.36 39.87
CA ARG A 468 -35.15 31.54 40.64
C ARG A 468 -36.23 32.62 40.83
N ARG A 469 -37.50 32.34 40.51
CA ARG A 469 -38.64 33.17 40.89
C ARG A 469 -39.45 32.55 42.01
#